data_AF-A0A914P5V9-F1
#
_entry.id   AF-A0A914P5V9-F1
#
_cell.length_a   1.000
_cell.length_b   1.000
_cell.length_c   1.000
_cell.angle_alpha   90.00
_cell.angle_beta   90.00
_cell.angle_gamma   90.00
#
_symmetry.space_group_name_H-M   'P 1'
#
loop_
_entity.id
_entity.type
_entity.pdbx_description
1 polymer ?
#
loop_
_entity_poly.entity_id
_entity_poly.type
_entity_poly.pdbx_seq_one_letter_code
_entity_poly.pdbx_strand_id
1 'polypeptide(L)'
;MAQTHEHSFKVLNATAANIRAWTKQVRIHKSIYNTMNYFTFDGIGKFFVAECWIPLRDIDNVRKALEVGVEKNGSTVKPVLNVLHTDEEPPTYNRTNKFTAVFQGIVDSYGIASYLEVNPAPYTIITFPFIFSCMFGDFGHGVLMFLCGLYLVLREKNLIARQIKDEIFGMFFGGRYIILLMGLFSIHAGFLYNDGFAKSFNVFTSSWKNPYNHSMLMEMENISIPGKEQMLTFAPEEAFMHSDGPYAFGMDPIWNIAENRLNFFNSMKMKLSVILGISQMTFGVFLSLQNYRFFKSKIDIYTVFIPQLLFLACIFIYLCLQIILKWIFFWTVPDTIFGFYYPGSHCAPSLLVISSFIFNFDYKSSFRLV
;
A
#
# COMPACT_ATOMS: atom_id res chain seq x y z
N MET A 1 15.22 9.38 65.04
CA MET A 1 15.19 9.61 63.57
C MET A 1 15.63 8.38 62.77
N ALA A 2 16.66 7.62 63.18
CA ALA A 2 17.09 6.42 62.45
C ALA A 2 16.08 5.25 62.50
N GLN A 3 15.53 4.94 63.68
CA GLN A 3 14.55 3.85 63.86
C GLN A 3 13.25 4.07 63.05
N THR A 4 12.80 5.32 62.95
CA THR A 4 11.63 5.69 62.12
C THR A 4 11.89 5.46 60.64
N HIS A 5 13.09 5.77 60.15
CA HIS A 5 13.46 5.55 58.75
C HIS A 5 13.59 4.05 58.42
N GLU A 6 14.14 3.26 59.34
CA GLU A 6 14.24 1.81 59.19
C GLU A 6 12.85 1.14 59.17
N HIS A 7 11.93 1.59 60.03
CA HIS A 7 10.55 1.13 60.01
C HIS A 7 9.85 1.45 58.67
N SER A 8 9.96 2.70 58.19
CA SER A 8 9.42 3.09 56.89
C SER A 8 9.98 2.24 55.75
N PHE A 9 11.29 1.95 55.75
CA PHE A 9 11.91 1.10 54.73
C PHE A 9 11.40 -0.34 54.76
N LYS A 10 11.22 -0.94 55.96
CA LYS A 10 10.63 -2.28 56.12
C LYS A 10 9.19 -2.33 55.58
N VAL A 11 8.37 -1.32 55.89
CA VAL A 11 6.99 -1.21 55.38
C VAL A 11 6.98 -1.01 53.87
N LEU A 12 7.87 -0.17 53.33
CA LEU A 12 7.99 0.04 51.89
C LEU A 12 8.39 -1.23 51.15
N ASN A 13 9.34 -2.02 51.66
CA ASN A 13 9.71 -3.30 51.06
C ASN A 13 8.58 -4.32 51.10
N ALA A 14 7.87 -4.42 52.22
CA ALA A 14 6.69 -5.28 52.33
C ALA A 14 5.57 -4.86 51.37
N THR A 15 5.37 -3.55 51.21
CA THR A 15 4.36 -2.99 50.30
C THR A 15 4.77 -3.15 48.84
N ALA A 16 6.04 -2.96 48.51
CA ALA A 16 6.57 -3.09 47.14
C ALA A 16 6.40 -4.49 46.56
N ALA A 17 6.45 -5.53 47.41
CA ALA A 17 6.16 -6.91 46.98
C ALA A 17 4.70 -7.10 46.56
N ASN A 18 3.75 -6.46 47.24
CA ASN A 18 2.31 -6.70 47.07
C ASN A 18 1.59 -5.66 46.19
N ILE A 19 2.15 -4.45 46.03
CA ILE A 19 1.48 -3.32 45.37
C ILE A 19 1.02 -3.64 43.94
N ARG A 20 1.79 -4.43 43.18
CA ARG A 20 1.42 -4.82 41.81
C ARG A 20 0.17 -5.71 41.80
N ALA A 21 0.07 -6.65 42.73
CA ALA A 21 -1.09 -7.54 42.86
C ALA A 21 -2.34 -6.78 43.32
N TRP A 22 -2.22 -5.94 44.36
CA TRP A 22 -3.31 -5.11 44.85
C TRP A 22 -3.81 -4.14 43.77
N THR A 23 -2.90 -3.48 43.05
CA THR A 23 -3.27 -2.56 41.96
C THR A 23 -4.01 -3.30 40.84
N LYS A 24 -3.57 -4.52 40.49
CA LYS A 24 -4.27 -5.37 39.51
C LYS A 24 -5.69 -5.71 39.98
N GLN A 25 -5.85 -6.14 41.24
CA GLN A 25 -7.16 -6.48 41.80
C GLN A 25 -8.12 -5.28 41.83
N VAL A 26 -7.64 -4.13 42.31
CA VAL A 26 -8.43 -2.89 42.35
C VAL A 26 -8.86 -2.47 40.94
N ARG A 27 -7.96 -2.57 39.94
CA ARG A 27 -8.30 -2.26 38.54
C ARG A 27 -9.36 -3.20 37.97
N ILE A 28 -9.26 -4.50 38.24
CA ILE A 28 -10.26 -5.49 37.80
C ILE A 28 -11.61 -5.21 38.46
N HIS A 29 -11.66 -5.01 39.78
CA HIS A 29 -12.92 -4.69 40.47
C HIS A 29 -13.52 -3.38 39.96
N LYS A 30 -12.69 -2.33 39.77
CA LYS A 30 -13.15 -1.06 39.20
C LYS A 30 -13.76 -1.25 37.81
N SER A 31 -13.14 -2.07 36.93
CA SER A 31 -13.74 -2.37 35.62
C SER A 31 -15.07 -3.10 35.72
N ILE A 32 -15.20 -4.06 36.64
CA ILE A 32 -16.43 -4.82 36.84
C ILE A 32 -17.55 -3.90 37.34
N TYR A 33 -17.30 -3.08 38.37
CA TYR A 33 -18.28 -2.10 38.85
C TYR A 33 -18.64 -1.07 37.79
N ASN A 34 -17.67 -0.60 37.00
CA ASN A 34 -17.96 0.30 35.89
C ASN A 34 -18.86 -0.35 34.84
N THR A 35 -18.64 -1.64 34.51
CA THR A 35 -19.53 -2.37 33.59
C THR A 35 -20.92 -2.59 34.18
N MET A 36 -21.02 -2.97 35.46
CA MET A 36 -22.31 -3.16 36.14
C MET A 36 -23.11 -1.87 36.26
N ASN A 37 -22.45 -0.70 36.31
CA ASN A 37 -23.15 0.59 36.31
C ASN A 37 -23.90 0.89 35.00
N TYR A 38 -23.55 0.23 33.89
CA TYR A 38 -24.32 0.34 32.64
C TYR A 38 -25.56 -0.56 32.62
N PHE A 39 -25.71 -1.47 33.59
CA PHE A 39 -26.85 -2.39 33.64
C PHE A 39 -28.05 -1.71 34.28
N THR A 40 -29.24 -2.03 33.79
CA THR A 40 -30.48 -1.58 34.40
C THR A 40 -30.89 -2.57 35.49
N PHE A 41 -31.29 -2.04 36.65
CA PHE A 41 -31.73 -2.86 37.77
C PHE A 41 -33.25 -2.97 37.77
N ASP A 42 -33.77 -4.20 37.68
CA ASP A 42 -35.20 -4.46 37.88
C ASP A 42 -35.48 -4.78 39.35
N GLY A 43 -36.21 -3.88 40.02
CA GLY A 43 -36.56 -3.99 41.43
C GLY A 43 -37.54 -5.12 41.74
N ILE A 44 -38.32 -5.59 40.76
CA ILE A 44 -39.35 -6.61 40.98
C ILE A 44 -38.72 -8.00 41.14
N GLY A 45 -37.83 -8.38 40.21
CA GLY A 45 -37.17 -9.68 40.25
C GLY A 45 -35.76 -9.67 40.86
N LYS A 46 -35.26 -8.52 41.30
CA LYS A 46 -33.90 -8.34 41.83
C LYS A 46 -32.83 -8.86 40.87
N PHE A 47 -32.99 -8.60 39.58
CA PHE A 47 -32.03 -8.98 38.54
C PHE A 47 -31.49 -7.75 37.82
N PHE A 48 -30.28 -7.89 37.29
CA PHE A 48 -29.69 -6.91 36.38
C PHE A 48 -30.00 -7.31 34.94
N VAL A 49 -30.45 -6.34 34.15
CA VAL A 49 -30.66 -6.48 32.72
C VAL A 49 -29.56 -5.70 32.00
N ALA A 50 -28.97 -6.32 31.00
CA ALA A 50 -27.89 -5.74 30.21
C ALA A 50 -28.12 -6.02 28.74
N GLU A 51 -28.03 -4.97 27.93
CA GLU A 51 -28.03 -5.07 26.47
C GLU A 51 -26.59 -4.94 25.98
N CYS A 52 -26.16 -5.84 25.09
CA CYS A 52 -24.78 -5.84 24.60
C CYS A 52 -24.68 -6.38 23.18
N TRP A 53 -23.70 -5.85 22.45
CA TRP A 53 -23.36 -6.31 21.12
C TRP A 53 -22.43 -7.53 21.22
N ILE A 54 -22.88 -8.65 20.65
CA ILE A 54 -22.11 -9.90 20.60
C ILE A 54 -22.00 -10.35 19.14
N PRO A 55 -20.79 -10.67 18.64
CA PRO A 55 -20.65 -11.29 17.33
C PRO A 55 -21.45 -12.60 17.28
N LEU A 56 -22.30 -12.78 16.26
CA LEU A 56 -23.16 -13.97 16.12
C LEU A 56 -22.41 -15.30 16.23
N ARG A 57 -21.15 -15.33 15.80
CA ARG A 57 -20.27 -16.52 15.86
C ARG A 57 -19.80 -16.89 17.26
N ASP A 58 -19.81 -15.95 18.21
CA ASP A 58 -19.24 -16.13 19.55
C ASP A 58 -20.33 -16.21 20.64
N ILE A 59 -21.61 -16.26 20.27
CA ILE A 59 -22.75 -16.36 21.20
C ILE A 59 -22.63 -17.58 22.12
N ASP A 60 -22.27 -18.74 21.57
CA ASP A 60 -22.15 -19.97 22.37
C ASP A 60 -21.00 -19.91 23.38
N ASN A 61 -19.93 -19.18 23.05
CA ASN A 61 -18.82 -18.97 23.98
C ASN A 61 -19.25 -18.10 25.17
N VAL A 62 -20.07 -17.07 24.92
CA VAL A 62 -20.66 -16.24 25.98
C VAL A 62 -21.62 -17.06 26.85
N ARG A 63 -22.50 -17.86 26.24
CA ARG A 63 -23.42 -18.74 26.98
C ARG A 63 -22.67 -19.69 27.93
N LYS A 64 -21.64 -20.36 27.43
CA LYS A 64 -20.78 -21.24 28.23
C LYS A 64 -20.08 -20.49 29.37
N ALA A 65 -19.58 -19.28 29.12
CA ALA A 65 -18.92 -18.48 30.14
C ALA A 65 -19.88 -18.09 31.28
N LEU A 66 -21.15 -17.80 30.94
CA LEU A 66 -22.20 -17.52 31.92
C LEU A 66 -22.57 -18.78 32.73
N GLU A 67 -22.71 -19.94 32.09
CA GLU A 67 -22.97 -21.23 32.76
C GLU A 67 -21.88 -21.58 33.78
N VAL A 68 -20.60 -21.47 33.38
CA VAL A 68 -19.45 -21.69 34.27
C VAL A 68 -19.44 -20.71 35.45
N GLY A 69 -19.89 -19.46 35.23
CA GLY A 69 -20.02 -18.46 36.28
C GLY A 69 -21.06 -18.86 37.34
N VAL A 70 -22.20 -19.40 36.89
CA VAL A 70 -23.28 -19.86 37.77
C VAL A 70 -22.89 -21.13 38.53
N GLU A 71 -22.25 -22.10 37.87
CA GLU A 71 -21.76 -23.32 38.50
C GLU A 71 -20.78 -23.01 39.65
N LYS A 72 -19.86 -22.07 39.43
CA LYS A 72 -18.90 -21.66 40.46
C LYS A 72 -19.54 -20.97 41.66
N ASN A 73 -20.64 -20.25 41.46
CA ASN A 73 -21.36 -19.55 42.53
C ASN A 73 -22.37 -20.47 43.25
N GLY A 74 -22.63 -21.68 42.73
CA GLY A 74 -23.63 -22.60 43.28
C GLY A 74 -25.06 -22.05 43.21
N SER A 75 -25.32 -21.06 42.35
CA SER A 75 -26.65 -20.45 42.21
C SER A 75 -27.55 -21.34 41.36
N THR A 76 -28.82 -21.45 41.74
CA THR A 76 -29.83 -22.21 40.99
C THR A 76 -30.40 -21.43 39.79
N VAL A 77 -30.17 -20.11 39.73
CA VAL A 77 -30.70 -19.24 38.68
C VAL A 77 -29.82 -19.30 37.45
N LYS A 78 -30.35 -19.85 36.35
CA LYS A 78 -29.67 -19.86 35.06
C LYS A 78 -29.70 -18.46 34.42
N PRO A 79 -28.60 -18.01 33.81
CA PRO A 79 -28.56 -16.74 33.13
C PRO A 79 -29.36 -16.84 31.82
N VAL A 80 -30.21 -15.86 31.55
CA VAL A 80 -31.03 -15.81 30.35
C VAL A 80 -30.32 -14.95 29.31
N LEU A 81 -29.99 -15.53 28.16
CA LEU A 81 -29.41 -14.81 27.02
C LEU A 81 -30.42 -14.83 25.87
N ASN A 82 -31.08 -13.68 25.65
CA ASN A 82 -32.04 -13.50 24.57
C ASN A 82 -31.43 -12.67 23.44
N VAL A 83 -31.68 -13.07 22.20
CA VAL A 83 -31.30 -12.29 21.03
C VAL A 83 -32.39 -11.25 20.79
N LEU A 84 -32.03 -9.98 20.89
CA LEU A 84 -32.90 -8.85 20.60
C LEU A 84 -32.70 -8.40 19.15
N HIS A 85 -33.79 -8.08 18.47
CA HIS A 85 -33.76 -7.42 17.18
C HIS A 85 -33.94 -5.93 17.39
N THR A 86 -32.99 -5.13 16.87
CA THR A 86 -33.00 -3.67 16.93
C THR A 86 -32.67 -3.11 15.55
N ASP A 87 -33.17 -1.90 15.27
CA ASP A 87 -32.87 -1.15 14.05
C ASP A 87 -31.60 -0.28 14.20
N GLU A 88 -30.99 -0.25 15.39
CA GLU A 88 -29.72 0.47 15.61
C GLU A 88 -28.56 -0.17 14.84
N GLU A 89 -27.67 0.67 14.30
CA GLU A 89 -26.49 0.21 13.59
C GLU A 89 -25.50 -0.46 14.56
N PRO A 90 -25.20 -1.76 14.38
CA PRO A 90 -24.27 -2.47 15.25
C PRO A 90 -22.82 -2.01 15.00
N PRO A 91 -21.93 -2.17 15.99
CA PRO A 91 -20.52 -1.84 15.85
C PRO A 91 -19.81 -2.77 14.85
N THR A 92 -18.86 -2.21 14.10
CA THR A 92 -18.02 -2.96 13.16
C THR A 92 -16.89 -3.68 13.89
N TYR A 93 -16.75 -4.99 13.67
CA TYR A 93 -15.69 -5.81 14.25
C TYR A 93 -14.93 -6.61 13.18
N ASN A 94 -13.69 -6.20 12.92
CA ASN A 94 -12.78 -6.88 12.00
C ASN A 94 -11.87 -7.85 12.77
N ARG A 95 -11.99 -9.15 12.50
CA ARG A 95 -11.11 -10.18 13.08
C ARG A 95 -9.72 -10.09 12.46
N THR A 96 -8.76 -9.58 13.23
CA THR A 96 -7.36 -9.44 12.79
C THR A 96 -6.46 -10.51 13.38
N ASN A 97 -5.43 -10.88 12.65
CA ASN A 97 -4.32 -11.68 13.15
C ASN A 97 -3.12 -10.76 13.41
N LYS A 98 -2.00 -11.30 13.92
CA LYS A 98 -0.79 -10.51 14.21
C LYS A 98 -0.24 -9.72 13.02
N PHE A 99 -0.51 -10.18 11.79
CA PHE A 99 -0.04 -9.57 10.55
C PHE A 99 -1.02 -8.51 10.05
N THR A 100 -2.31 -8.84 9.94
CA THR A 100 -3.36 -7.93 9.45
C THR A 100 -3.71 -6.83 10.44
N ALA A 101 -3.46 -7.02 11.74
CA ALA A 101 -3.71 -6.00 12.76
C ALA A 101 -2.94 -4.70 12.49
N VAL A 102 -1.72 -4.79 11.93
CA VAL A 102 -0.90 -3.61 11.64
C VAL A 102 -1.50 -2.79 10.52
N PHE A 103 -1.95 -3.44 9.44
CA PHE A 103 -2.60 -2.78 8.30
C PHE A 103 -3.98 -2.25 8.67
N GLN A 104 -4.73 -3.00 9.48
CA GLN A 104 -6.03 -2.56 9.98
C GLN A 104 -5.88 -1.29 10.84
N GLY A 105 -4.86 -1.21 11.69
CA GLY A 105 -4.61 -0.01 12.49
C GLY A 105 -4.37 1.25 11.65
N ILE A 106 -3.73 1.13 10.48
CA ILE A 106 -3.57 2.25 9.55
C ILE A 106 -4.91 2.64 8.92
N VAL A 107 -5.70 1.67 8.49
CA VAL A 107 -7.02 1.93 7.91
C VAL A 107 -7.95 2.58 8.92
N ASP A 108 -8.03 2.03 10.13
CA ASP A 108 -8.90 2.52 11.20
C ASP A 108 -8.49 3.92 11.69
N SER A 109 -7.22 4.31 11.51
CA SER A 109 -6.75 5.67 11.82
C SER A 109 -7.34 6.75 10.91
N TYR A 110 -7.75 6.38 9.69
CA TYR A 110 -8.45 7.27 8.77
C TYR A 110 -9.94 7.36 9.10
N GLY A 111 -10.55 6.22 9.43
CA GLY A 111 -11.94 6.13 9.84
C GLY A 111 -12.38 4.69 10.06
N ILE A 112 -13.37 4.50 10.92
CA ILE A 112 -13.99 3.21 11.16
C ILE A 112 -15.03 2.96 10.07
N ALA A 113 -14.94 1.81 9.40
CA ALA A 113 -15.88 1.43 8.34
C ALA A 113 -17.31 1.19 8.88
N SER A 114 -18.30 1.44 8.04
CA SER A 114 -19.70 1.17 8.36
C SER A 114 -19.97 -0.33 8.51
N TYR A 115 -21.08 -0.67 9.18
CA TYR A 115 -21.42 -2.07 9.41
C TYR A 115 -21.62 -2.84 8.11
N LEU A 116 -20.94 -3.99 7.99
CA LEU A 116 -20.93 -4.86 6.81
C LEU A 116 -20.43 -4.20 5.51
N GLU A 117 -19.72 -3.08 5.61
CA GLU A 117 -19.01 -2.50 4.47
C GLU A 117 -17.77 -3.33 4.11
N VAL A 118 -17.38 -3.32 2.82
CA VAL A 118 -16.12 -3.92 2.38
C VAL A 118 -14.93 -3.25 3.06
N ASN A 119 -14.22 -4.02 3.88
CA ASN A 119 -13.00 -3.56 4.54
C ASN A 119 -11.89 -3.32 3.49
N PRO A 120 -11.25 -2.13 3.45
CA PRO A 120 -10.16 -1.86 2.51
C PRO A 120 -8.82 -2.48 2.93
N ALA A 121 -8.66 -2.87 4.21
CA ALA A 121 -7.39 -3.38 4.75
C ALA A 121 -6.77 -4.56 3.98
N PRO A 122 -7.52 -5.58 3.51
CA PRO A 122 -6.95 -6.67 2.73
C PRO A 122 -6.22 -6.22 1.46
N TYR A 123 -6.73 -5.18 0.80
CA TYR A 123 -6.13 -4.63 -0.41
C TYR A 123 -4.91 -3.76 -0.06
N THR A 124 -5.03 -2.95 1.00
CA THR A 124 -3.95 -2.11 1.53
C THR A 124 -2.71 -2.93 1.91
N ILE A 125 -2.84 -4.20 2.32
CA ILE A 125 -1.70 -5.09 2.63
C ILE A 125 -0.68 -5.13 1.50
N ILE A 126 -1.14 -5.15 0.24
CA ILE A 126 -0.27 -5.27 -0.93
C ILE A 126 -0.09 -3.92 -1.63
N THR A 127 -1.17 -3.16 -1.81
CA THR A 127 -1.11 -1.91 -2.59
C THR A 127 -0.28 -0.84 -1.90
N PHE A 128 -0.33 -0.75 -0.57
CA PHE A 128 0.43 0.26 0.17
C PHE A 128 1.95 0.05 0.05
N PRO A 129 2.51 -1.14 0.38
CA PRO A 129 3.93 -1.41 0.14
C PRO A 129 4.36 -1.32 -1.33
N PHE A 130 3.48 -1.71 -2.27
CA PHE A 130 3.76 -1.62 -3.69
C PHE A 130 3.90 -0.17 -4.18
N ILE A 131 2.97 0.72 -3.81
CA ILE A 131 3.04 2.14 -4.18
C ILE A 131 4.27 2.79 -3.55
N PHE A 132 4.56 2.46 -2.28
CA PHE A 132 5.80 2.90 -1.63
C PHE A 132 7.05 2.48 -2.44
N SER A 133 7.10 1.23 -2.91
CA SER A 133 8.23 0.75 -3.69
C SER A 133 8.42 1.47 -5.03
N CYS A 134 7.33 1.92 -5.67
CA CYS A 134 7.44 2.70 -6.91
C CYS A 134 8.11 4.06 -6.67
N MET A 135 7.94 4.63 -5.47
CA MET A 135 8.53 5.91 -5.06
C MET A 135 9.96 5.75 -4.54
N PHE A 136 10.21 4.71 -3.74
CA PHE A 136 11.49 4.46 -3.08
C PHE A 136 12.48 3.62 -3.91
N GLY A 137 12.02 3.04 -5.02
CA GLY A 137 12.65 1.97 -5.80
C GLY A 137 14.16 2.05 -6.00
N ASP A 138 14.89 1.55 -5.01
CA ASP A 138 16.33 1.33 -5.00
C ASP A 138 16.57 -0.05 -4.40
N PHE A 139 17.36 -0.86 -5.09
CA PHE A 139 17.68 -2.21 -4.65
C PHE A 139 18.47 -2.22 -3.35
N GLY A 140 19.52 -1.39 -3.23
CA GLY A 140 20.42 -1.36 -2.09
C GLY A 140 19.74 -0.89 -0.81
N HIS A 141 19.03 0.24 -0.89
CA HIS A 141 18.26 0.75 0.25
C HIS A 141 17.09 -0.17 0.61
N GLY A 142 16.45 -0.81 -0.38
CA GLY A 142 15.42 -1.82 -0.17
C GLY A 142 15.92 -3.02 0.64
N VAL A 143 17.13 -3.52 0.34
CA VAL A 143 17.77 -4.61 1.11
C VAL A 143 17.99 -4.20 2.57
N LEU A 144 18.49 -2.99 2.84
CA LEU A 144 18.69 -2.51 4.21
C LEU A 144 17.37 -2.41 4.98
N MET A 145 16.32 -1.87 4.36
CA MET A 145 14.98 -1.82 4.96
C MET A 145 14.41 -3.21 5.22
N PHE A 146 14.57 -4.14 4.27
CA PHE A 146 14.12 -5.52 4.42
C PHE A 146 14.83 -6.22 5.59
N LEU A 147 16.16 -6.07 5.70
CA LEU A 147 16.95 -6.64 6.79
C LEU A 147 16.54 -6.06 8.16
N CYS A 148 16.26 -4.76 8.23
CA CYS A 148 15.75 -4.12 9.44
C CYS A 148 14.37 -4.66 9.85
N GLY A 149 13.44 -4.74 8.89
CA GLY A 149 12.11 -5.34 9.12
C GLY A 149 12.19 -6.81 9.55
N LEU A 150 13.06 -7.58 8.89
CA LEU A 150 13.30 -8.99 9.21
C LEU A 150 13.86 -9.15 10.63
N TYR A 151 14.80 -8.29 11.05
CA TYR A 151 15.34 -8.29 12.40
C TYR A 151 14.25 -8.08 13.47
N LEU A 152 13.33 -7.12 13.25
CA LEU A 152 12.21 -6.85 14.15
C LEU A 152 11.24 -8.03 14.24
N VAL A 153 10.99 -8.72 13.13
CA VAL A 153 10.11 -9.90 13.07
C VAL A 153 10.75 -11.10 13.75
N LEU A 154 12.04 -11.38 13.51
CA LEU A 154 12.74 -12.52 14.11
C LEU A 154 12.90 -12.37 15.63
N ARG A 155 13.14 -11.14 16.13
CA ARG A 155 13.31 -10.86 17.56
C ARG A 155 12.03 -10.41 18.29
N GLU A 156 10.86 -10.62 17.71
CA GLU A 156 9.55 -10.21 18.24
C GLU A 156 9.37 -10.56 19.74
N LYS A 157 9.62 -11.83 20.12
CA LYS A 157 9.45 -12.29 21.52
C LYS A 157 10.39 -11.58 22.51
N ASN A 158 11.64 -11.36 22.10
CA ASN A 158 12.64 -10.71 22.95
C ASN A 158 12.31 -9.22 23.14
N LEU A 159 11.88 -8.54 22.07
CA LEU A 159 11.52 -7.13 22.09
C LEU A 159 10.25 -6.87 22.93
N ILE A 160 9.24 -7.74 22.84
CA ILE A 160 8.04 -7.67 23.68
C ILE A 160 8.40 -7.82 25.17
N ALA A 161 9.31 -8.74 25.50
CA ALA A 161 9.75 -8.97 26.88
C ALA A 161 10.50 -7.78 27.50
N ARG A 162 11.20 -6.98 26.67
CA ARG A 162 11.96 -5.81 27.15
C ARG A 162 11.10 -4.61 27.53
N GLN A 163 9.80 -4.60 27.20
CA GLN A 163 8.86 -3.52 27.52
C GLN A 163 9.44 -2.10 27.31
N ILE A 164 10.05 -1.89 26.14
CA ILE A 164 10.62 -0.59 25.77
C ILE A 164 9.48 0.42 25.71
N LYS A 165 9.57 1.49 26.51
CA LYS A 165 8.54 2.54 26.64
C LYS A 165 8.69 3.69 25.65
N ASP A 166 9.65 3.61 24.74
CA ASP A 166 9.88 4.63 23.74
C ASP A 166 8.78 4.58 22.66
N GLU A 167 8.07 5.69 22.48
CA GLU A 167 6.92 5.80 21.59
C GLU A 167 7.33 5.62 20.13
N ILE A 168 8.49 6.18 19.74
CA ILE A 168 9.02 6.06 18.38
C ILE A 168 9.30 4.60 18.07
N PHE A 169 10.03 3.92 18.97
CA PHE A 169 10.30 2.49 18.82
C PHE A 169 9.01 1.65 18.81
N GLY A 170 8.03 2.03 19.63
CA GLY A 170 6.71 1.40 19.66
C GLY A 170 5.99 1.46 18.31
N MET A 171 6.06 2.60 17.61
CA MET A 171 5.48 2.76 16.28
C MET A 171 6.19 1.88 15.24
N PHE A 172 7.53 1.89 15.20
CA PHE A 172 8.30 1.03 14.28
C PHE A 172 8.08 -0.46 14.55
N PHE A 173 8.05 -0.87 15.82
CA PHE A 173 7.80 -2.25 16.21
C PHE A 173 6.37 -2.69 15.87
N GLY A 174 5.39 -1.80 16.08
CA GLY A 174 4.01 -1.98 15.62
C GLY A 174 3.95 -2.22 14.11
N GLY A 175 4.67 -1.40 13.34
CA GLY A 175 4.79 -1.44 11.88
C GLY A 175 5.69 -2.54 11.27
N ARG A 176 6.24 -3.47 12.05
CA ARG A 176 7.30 -4.40 11.59
C ARG A 176 6.97 -5.19 10.30
N TYR A 177 5.73 -5.66 10.15
CA TYR A 177 5.31 -6.39 8.95
C TYR A 177 5.16 -5.49 7.72
N ILE A 178 4.82 -4.21 7.93
CA ILE A 178 4.74 -3.20 6.87
C ILE A 178 6.13 -2.88 6.35
N ILE A 179 7.09 -2.63 7.26
CA ILE A 179 8.48 -2.35 6.91
C ILE A 179 9.09 -3.52 6.12
N LEU A 180 8.81 -4.76 6.56
CA LEU A 180 9.27 -5.96 5.86
C LEU A 180 8.74 -6.04 4.43
N LEU A 181 7.43 -5.82 4.23
CA LEU A 181 6.83 -5.83 2.89
C LEU A 181 7.31 -4.66 2.03
N MET A 182 7.43 -3.45 2.58
CA MET A 182 7.98 -2.29 1.89
C MET A 182 9.40 -2.54 1.40
N GLY A 183 10.25 -3.15 2.23
CA GLY A 183 11.60 -3.56 1.82
C GLY A 183 11.58 -4.59 0.69
N LEU A 184 10.73 -5.62 0.80
CA LEU A 184 10.61 -6.66 -0.23
C LEU A 184 10.15 -6.09 -1.59
N PHE A 185 9.11 -5.25 -1.60
CA PHE A 185 8.64 -4.60 -2.83
C PHE A 185 9.67 -3.58 -3.35
N SER A 186 10.39 -2.87 -2.48
CA SER A 186 11.47 -1.97 -2.90
C SER A 186 12.60 -2.71 -3.60
N ILE A 187 12.97 -3.91 -3.13
CA ILE A 187 13.96 -4.75 -3.80
C ILE A 187 13.49 -5.09 -5.22
N HIS A 188 12.23 -5.51 -5.36
CA HIS A 188 11.63 -5.81 -6.66
C HIS A 188 11.61 -4.59 -7.60
N ALA A 189 11.16 -3.43 -7.10
CA ALA A 189 11.13 -2.19 -7.88
C ALA A 189 12.54 -1.68 -8.23
N GLY A 190 13.51 -1.80 -7.33
CA GLY A 190 14.91 -1.46 -7.57
C GLY A 190 15.54 -2.32 -8.65
N PHE A 191 15.24 -3.63 -8.69
CA PHE A 191 15.62 -4.48 -9.80
C PHE A 191 14.94 -4.08 -11.11
N LEU A 192 13.65 -3.73 -11.09
CA LEU A 192 12.93 -3.28 -12.27
C LEU A 192 13.51 -1.98 -12.84
N TYR A 193 13.88 -1.03 -11.99
CA TYR A 193 14.56 0.20 -12.40
C TYR A 193 16.05 -0.01 -12.73
N ASN A 194 16.60 -1.18 -12.40
CA ASN A 194 18.01 -1.52 -12.51
C ASN A 194 18.92 -0.47 -11.84
N ASP A 195 18.56 -0.10 -10.61
CA ASP A 195 19.29 0.88 -9.79
C ASP A 195 19.53 0.34 -8.39
N GLY A 196 20.80 0.21 -8.01
CA GLY A 196 21.25 -0.09 -6.66
C GLY A 196 22.39 0.84 -6.27
N PHE A 197 22.17 1.67 -5.25
CA PHE A 197 23.15 2.69 -4.83
C PHE A 197 23.64 3.60 -5.98
N ALA A 198 22.72 4.01 -6.88
CA ALA A 198 23.01 4.80 -8.08
C ALA A 198 23.86 4.09 -9.15
N LYS A 199 23.98 2.76 -9.07
CA LYS A 199 24.71 1.92 -10.04
C LYS A 199 23.75 0.90 -10.67
N SER A 200 23.99 0.61 -11.95
CA SER A 200 23.20 -0.36 -12.71
C SER A 200 23.91 -1.70 -12.76
N PHE A 201 23.13 -2.78 -12.81
CA PHE A 201 23.64 -4.14 -12.88
C PHE A 201 23.51 -4.65 -14.31
N ASN A 202 24.63 -5.05 -14.92
CA ASN A 202 24.65 -5.68 -16.24
C ASN A 202 24.41 -7.18 -16.11
N VAL A 203 23.19 -7.57 -15.75
CA VAL A 203 22.82 -8.99 -15.52
C VAL A 203 22.58 -9.72 -16.84
N PHE A 204 21.91 -9.06 -17.80
CA PHE A 204 21.72 -9.56 -19.15
C PHE A 204 22.57 -8.74 -20.11
N THR A 205 22.82 -9.25 -21.32
CA THR A 205 23.51 -8.48 -22.36
C THR A 205 22.67 -7.27 -22.76
N SER A 206 23.26 -6.07 -22.73
CA SER A 206 22.60 -4.85 -23.19
C SER A 206 22.18 -4.98 -24.66
N SER A 207 20.97 -4.48 -24.97
CA SER A 207 20.45 -4.48 -26.34
C SER A 207 21.03 -3.33 -27.18
N TRP A 208 21.81 -2.44 -26.56
CA TRP A 208 22.48 -1.32 -27.22
C TRP A 208 23.95 -1.65 -27.50
N LYS A 209 24.38 -1.42 -28.74
CA LYS A 209 25.78 -1.53 -29.15
C LYS A 209 26.26 -0.21 -29.74
N ASN A 210 27.58 0.00 -29.65
CA ASN A 210 28.22 1.14 -30.29
C ASN A 210 28.20 0.93 -31.82
N PRO A 211 27.56 1.83 -32.60
CA PRO A 211 27.53 1.73 -34.05
C PRO A 211 28.83 2.21 -34.73
N TYR A 212 29.71 2.91 -34.00
CA TYR A 212 30.92 3.50 -34.59
C TYR A 212 32.09 2.51 -34.62
N ASN A 213 32.77 2.46 -35.78
CA ASN A 213 34.00 1.67 -35.95
C ASN A 213 35.17 2.24 -35.15
N HIS A 214 36.05 1.38 -34.67
CA HIS A 214 37.24 1.78 -33.90
C HIS A 214 38.15 2.77 -34.64
N SER A 215 38.28 2.65 -35.96
CA SER A 215 39.07 3.58 -36.77
C SER A 215 38.49 5.01 -36.77
N MET A 216 37.17 5.13 -36.84
CA MET A 216 36.47 6.42 -36.80
C MET A 216 36.57 7.06 -35.41
N LEU A 217 36.49 6.26 -34.36
CA LEU A 217 36.66 6.74 -32.98
C LEU A 217 38.08 7.29 -32.74
N MET A 218 39.10 6.60 -33.24
CA MET A 218 40.50 7.05 -33.15
C MET A 218 40.74 8.34 -33.93
N GLU A 219 40.09 8.50 -35.10
CA GLU A 219 40.17 9.74 -35.87
C GLU A 219 39.50 10.91 -35.14
N MET A 220 38.31 10.68 -34.55
CA MET A 220 37.60 11.68 -33.75
C MET A 220 38.39 12.07 -32.49
N GLU A 221 39.04 11.10 -31.84
CA GLU A 221 39.90 11.35 -30.67
C GLU A 221 41.10 12.24 -31.04
N ASN A 222 41.75 12.01 -32.18
CA ASN A 222 42.87 12.82 -32.64
C ASN A 222 42.50 14.26 -33.02
N ILE A 223 41.26 14.48 -33.46
CA ILE A 223 40.72 15.81 -33.80
C ILE A 223 40.25 16.56 -32.53
N SER A 224 39.95 15.83 -31.46
CA SER A 224 39.44 16.41 -30.23
C SER A 224 40.50 17.25 -29.49
N ILE A 225 40.05 18.38 -28.92
CA ILE A 225 40.91 19.27 -28.14
C ILE A 225 41.25 18.56 -26.82
N PRO A 226 42.53 18.49 -26.41
CA PRO A 226 42.91 17.83 -25.17
C PRO A 226 42.16 18.46 -23.98
N GLY A 227 41.37 17.64 -23.29
CA GLY A 227 40.58 18.02 -22.12
C GLY A 227 39.10 18.32 -22.35
N LYS A 228 38.56 18.17 -23.57
CA LYS A 228 37.12 18.32 -23.85
C LYS A 228 36.51 17.01 -24.33
N GLU A 229 35.62 16.42 -23.53
CA GLU A 229 34.89 15.21 -23.88
C GLU A 229 33.94 15.48 -25.06
N GLN A 230 34.00 14.63 -26.09
CA GLN A 230 33.11 14.71 -27.25
C GLN A 230 31.89 13.82 -27.02
N MET A 231 30.70 14.44 -27.03
CA MET A 231 29.45 13.74 -26.87
C MET A 231 29.02 13.07 -28.17
N LEU A 232 28.91 11.75 -28.15
CA LEU A 232 28.41 10.94 -29.27
C LEU A 232 26.93 10.63 -29.04
N THR A 233 26.12 10.82 -30.08
CA THR A 233 24.70 10.46 -30.07
C THR A 233 24.48 9.16 -30.82
N PHE A 234 24.01 8.14 -30.13
CA PHE A 234 23.67 6.87 -30.75
C PHE A 234 22.32 6.96 -31.42
N ALA A 235 22.31 6.90 -32.76
CA ALA A 235 21.09 6.82 -33.55
C ALA A 235 20.37 5.49 -33.21
N PRO A 236 19.12 5.52 -32.73
CA PRO A 236 18.40 4.30 -32.35
C PRO A 236 18.24 3.27 -33.47
N GLU A 237 18.27 3.70 -34.74
CA GLU A 237 18.14 2.82 -35.91
C GLU A 237 19.34 1.86 -36.04
N GLU A 238 20.55 2.33 -35.73
CA GLU A 238 21.79 1.57 -35.90
C GLU A 238 22.30 0.99 -34.57
N ALA A 239 22.09 1.71 -33.46
CA ALA A 239 22.65 1.35 -32.16
C ALA A 239 21.81 0.34 -31.39
N PHE A 240 20.51 0.24 -31.67
CA PHE A 240 19.61 -0.73 -31.03
C PHE A 240 19.55 -2.02 -31.83
N MET A 241 19.85 -3.14 -31.18
CA MET A 241 19.80 -4.46 -31.80
C MET A 241 18.36 -4.99 -31.86
N HIS A 242 17.70 -4.76 -32.99
CA HIS A 242 16.32 -5.17 -33.21
C HIS A 242 16.14 -6.71 -33.17
N SER A 243 17.18 -7.49 -33.47
CA SER A 243 17.15 -8.96 -33.42
C SER A 243 17.02 -9.51 -32.00
N ASP A 244 17.61 -8.83 -31.02
CA ASP A 244 17.76 -9.33 -29.66
C ASP A 244 16.60 -8.86 -28.76
N GLY A 245 15.80 -7.90 -29.25
CA GLY A 245 14.64 -7.37 -28.56
C GLY A 245 14.98 -6.45 -27.37
N PRO A 246 13.97 -6.00 -26.62
CA PRO A 246 14.18 -5.19 -25.42
C PRO A 246 14.88 -5.99 -24.32
N TYR A 247 15.53 -5.27 -23.40
CA TYR A 247 16.20 -5.88 -22.24
C TYR A 247 15.25 -6.80 -21.47
N ALA A 248 15.71 -8.02 -21.15
CA ALA A 248 14.83 -9.09 -20.70
C ALA A 248 14.08 -8.81 -19.39
N PHE A 249 14.69 -8.05 -18.47
CA PHE A 249 14.05 -7.71 -17.19
C PHE A 249 14.52 -6.35 -16.66
N GLY A 250 13.58 -5.42 -16.54
CA GLY A 250 13.86 -4.07 -16.05
C GLY A 250 14.48 -3.16 -17.10
N MET A 251 15.27 -2.19 -16.64
CA MET A 251 15.86 -1.15 -17.50
C MET A 251 17.24 -1.54 -17.99
N ASP A 252 17.54 -1.20 -19.25
CA ASP A 252 18.85 -1.47 -19.84
C ASP A 252 19.95 -0.71 -19.07
N PRO A 253 21.05 -1.38 -18.64
CA PRO A 253 22.14 -0.76 -17.89
C PRO A 253 22.79 0.44 -18.57
N ILE A 254 22.75 0.52 -19.91
CA ILE A 254 23.37 1.60 -20.70
C ILE A 254 22.85 2.99 -20.33
N TRP A 255 21.57 3.07 -19.92
CA TRP A 255 20.94 4.33 -19.54
C TRP A 255 21.53 4.94 -18.28
N ASN A 256 22.30 4.21 -17.47
CA ASN A 256 22.97 4.82 -16.32
C ASN A 256 24.18 5.67 -16.74
N ILE A 257 24.82 5.31 -17.85
CA ILE A 257 26.01 5.98 -18.41
C ILE A 257 25.60 7.14 -19.33
N ALA A 258 24.41 7.06 -19.93
CA ALA A 258 23.93 8.07 -20.87
C ALA A 258 23.62 9.42 -20.21
N GLU A 259 24.00 10.53 -20.85
CA GLU A 259 23.65 11.89 -20.37
C GLU A 259 22.14 12.18 -20.45
N ASN A 260 21.47 11.67 -21.49
CA ASN A 260 20.04 11.87 -21.70
C ASN A 260 19.14 10.97 -20.84
N ARG A 261 19.70 10.26 -19.85
CA ARG A 261 18.97 9.36 -18.94
C ARG A 261 17.77 10.00 -18.27
N LEU A 262 17.92 11.26 -17.83
CA LEU A 262 16.88 11.97 -17.08
C LEU A 262 15.63 12.18 -17.95
N ASN A 263 15.80 12.50 -19.23
CA ASN A 263 14.68 12.70 -20.16
C ASN A 263 13.90 11.39 -20.38
N PHE A 264 14.62 10.28 -20.53
CA PHE A 264 14.02 8.97 -20.72
C PHE A 264 13.32 8.46 -19.46
N PHE A 265 14.00 8.43 -18.32
CA PHE A 265 13.44 7.96 -17.04
C PHE A 265 12.27 8.82 -16.58
N ASN A 266 12.30 10.14 -16.77
CA ASN A 266 11.20 11.02 -16.39
C ASN A 266 9.95 10.73 -17.24
N SER A 267 10.11 10.59 -18.57
CA SER A 267 8.99 10.25 -19.46
C SER A 267 8.36 8.91 -19.09
N MET A 268 9.18 7.90 -18.78
CA MET A 268 8.71 6.58 -18.35
C MET A 268 8.00 6.63 -17.00
N LYS A 269 8.62 7.22 -15.97
CA LYS A 269 8.07 7.27 -14.61
C LYS A 269 6.77 8.07 -14.54
N MET A 270 6.64 9.13 -15.33
CA MET A 270 5.39 9.88 -15.43
C MET A 270 4.27 9.02 -16.01
N LYS A 271 4.51 8.32 -17.13
CA LYS A 271 3.51 7.45 -17.77
C LYS A 271 3.12 6.26 -16.88
N LEU A 272 4.11 5.64 -16.23
CA LEU A 272 3.89 4.55 -15.27
C LEU A 272 3.03 5.02 -14.10
N SER A 273 3.32 6.19 -13.52
CA SER A 273 2.54 6.77 -12.42
C SER A 273 1.08 7.02 -12.81
N VAL A 274 0.84 7.52 -14.03
CA VAL A 274 -0.53 7.74 -14.54
C VAL A 274 -1.29 6.41 -14.69
N ILE A 275 -0.66 5.39 -15.28
CA ILE A 275 -1.29 4.06 -15.46
C ILE A 275 -1.62 3.42 -14.11
N LEU A 276 -0.66 3.42 -13.17
CA LEU A 276 -0.84 2.84 -11.84
C LEU A 276 -1.92 3.59 -11.04
N GLY A 277 -1.91 4.92 -11.07
CA GLY A 277 -2.89 5.75 -10.36
C GLY A 277 -4.32 5.54 -10.88
N ILE A 278 -4.51 5.55 -12.20
CA ILE A 278 -5.84 5.33 -12.80
C ILE A 278 -6.32 3.89 -12.56
N SER A 279 -5.42 2.91 -12.59
CA SER A 279 -5.77 1.52 -12.27
C SER A 279 -6.21 1.35 -10.82
N GLN A 280 -5.52 1.99 -9.87
CA GLN A 280 -5.89 1.99 -8.45
C GLN A 280 -7.24 2.68 -8.20
N MET A 281 -7.48 3.84 -8.82
CA MET A 281 -8.76 4.56 -8.70
C MET A 281 -9.90 3.74 -9.28
N THR A 282 -9.70 3.13 -10.45
CA THR A 282 -10.69 2.25 -11.10
C THR A 282 -11.02 1.06 -10.21
N PHE A 283 -10.02 0.45 -9.57
CA PHE A 283 -10.23 -0.62 -8.60
C PHE A 283 -11.09 -0.18 -7.40
N GLY A 284 -10.87 1.03 -6.87
CA GLY A 284 -11.70 1.59 -5.80
C GLY A 284 -13.17 1.75 -6.19
N VAL A 285 -13.45 2.21 -7.42
CA VAL A 285 -14.82 2.30 -7.96
C VAL A 285 -15.46 0.91 -8.11
N PHE A 286 -14.70 -0.13 -8.44
CA PHE A 286 -15.24 -1.50 -8.45
C PHE A 286 -15.59 -2.03 -7.04
N LEU A 287 -14.92 -1.58 -5.98
CA LEU A 287 -15.29 -1.94 -4.61
C LEU A 287 -16.63 -1.31 -4.21
N SER A 288 -16.95 -0.10 -4.67
CA SER A 288 -18.26 0.50 -4.40
C SER A 288 -19.40 -0.29 -5.04
N LEU A 289 -19.19 -0.88 -6.23
CA LEU A 289 -20.16 -1.81 -6.83
C LEU A 289 -20.43 -3.03 -5.96
N GLN A 290 -19.39 -3.58 -5.31
CA GLN A 290 -19.55 -4.71 -4.40
C GLN A 290 -20.41 -4.33 -3.20
N ASN A 291 -20.21 -3.14 -2.64
CA ASN A 291 -21.06 -2.59 -1.57
C ASN A 291 -22.51 -2.42 -2.03
N TYR A 292 -22.77 -1.73 -3.14
CA TYR A 292 -24.14 -1.52 -3.62
C TYR A 292 -24.87 -2.83 -3.94
N ARG A 293 -24.14 -3.83 -4.47
CA ARG A 293 -24.69 -5.16 -4.71
C ARG A 293 -25.02 -5.89 -3.40
N PHE A 294 -24.18 -5.76 -2.36
CA PHE A 294 -24.40 -6.36 -1.05
C PHE A 294 -25.62 -5.76 -0.35
N PHE A 295 -25.73 -4.42 -0.32
CA PHE A 295 -26.86 -3.69 0.27
C PHE A 295 -28.12 -3.68 -0.61
N LYS A 296 -28.08 -4.31 -1.80
CA LYS A 296 -29.19 -4.41 -2.77
C LYS A 296 -29.73 -3.04 -3.24
N SER A 297 -28.92 -1.98 -3.17
CA SER A 297 -29.31 -0.66 -3.65
C SER A 297 -29.10 -0.57 -5.17
N LYS A 298 -30.16 -0.89 -5.93
CA LYS A 298 -30.12 -0.78 -7.40
C LYS A 298 -30.03 0.66 -7.87
N ILE A 299 -30.61 1.60 -7.11
CA ILE A 299 -30.64 3.01 -7.46
C ILE A 299 -29.21 3.54 -7.57
N ASP A 300 -28.38 3.31 -6.55
CA ASP A 300 -26.99 3.78 -6.53
C ASP A 300 -26.13 3.17 -7.64
N ILE A 301 -26.44 1.94 -8.08
CA ILE A 301 -25.75 1.33 -9.22
C ILE A 301 -26.02 2.14 -10.49
N TYR A 302 -27.28 2.50 -10.76
CA TYR A 302 -27.65 3.21 -11.98
C TYR A 302 -27.30 4.71 -11.93
N THR A 303 -27.43 5.36 -10.77
CA THR A 303 -27.28 6.81 -10.64
C THR A 303 -25.88 7.26 -10.24
N VAL A 304 -25.11 6.42 -9.54
CA VAL A 304 -23.77 6.75 -9.05
C VAL A 304 -22.71 5.96 -9.81
N PHE A 305 -22.76 4.63 -9.72
CA PHE A 305 -21.68 3.78 -10.24
C PHE A 305 -21.52 3.87 -11.76
N ILE A 306 -22.61 3.72 -12.54
CA ILE A 306 -22.54 3.73 -14.00
C ILE A 306 -22.04 5.08 -14.54
N PRO A 307 -22.59 6.24 -14.13
CA PRO A 307 -22.08 7.54 -14.59
C PRO A 307 -20.62 7.79 -14.19
N GLN A 308 -20.24 7.41 -12.96
CA GLN A 308 -18.87 7.55 -12.47
C GLN A 308 -17.88 6.70 -13.28
N LEU A 309 -18.22 5.44 -13.57
CA LEU A 309 -17.38 4.55 -14.37
C LEU A 309 -17.28 5.03 -15.82
N LEU A 310 -18.38 5.48 -16.42
CA LEU A 310 -18.40 6.00 -17.79
C LEU A 310 -17.51 7.24 -17.92
N PHE A 311 -17.64 8.19 -17.00
CA PHE A 311 -16.80 9.39 -16.97
C PHE A 311 -15.31 9.04 -16.84
N LEU A 312 -14.98 8.14 -15.91
CA LEU A 312 -13.60 7.67 -15.71
C LEU A 312 -13.06 6.96 -16.97
N ALA A 313 -13.90 6.14 -17.62
CA ALA A 313 -13.51 5.37 -18.78
C ALA A 313 -13.23 6.26 -20.01
N CYS A 314 -14.11 7.21 -20.30
CA CYS A 314 -14.00 8.08 -21.47
C CYS A 314 -12.78 9.01 -21.44
N ILE A 315 -12.33 9.44 -20.26
CA ILE A 315 -11.23 10.39 -20.12
C ILE A 315 -9.92 9.67 -19.76
N PHE A 316 -9.91 9.01 -18.61
CA PHE A 316 -8.68 8.55 -17.99
C PHE A 316 -8.26 7.17 -18.49
N ILE A 317 -9.20 6.22 -18.62
CA ILE A 317 -8.88 4.91 -19.20
C ILE A 317 -8.50 5.06 -20.67
N TYR A 318 -9.19 5.94 -21.40
CA TYR A 318 -8.81 6.30 -22.76
C TYR A 318 -7.36 6.83 -22.86
N LEU A 319 -6.94 7.73 -21.97
CA LEU A 319 -5.55 8.20 -21.91
C LEU A 319 -4.55 7.05 -21.65
N CYS A 320 -4.85 6.14 -20.73
CA CYS A 320 -4.02 4.96 -20.47
C CYS A 320 -3.87 4.08 -21.71
N LEU A 321 -4.97 3.85 -22.45
CA LEU A 321 -4.94 3.11 -23.71
C LEU A 321 -4.07 3.81 -24.75
N GLN A 322 -4.17 5.14 -24.88
CA GLN A 322 -3.30 5.88 -25.80
C GLN A 322 -1.81 5.76 -25.46
N ILE A 323 -1.44 5.74 -24.17
CA ILE A 323 -0.05 5.53 -23.75
C ILE A 323 0.45 4.17 -24.22
N ILE A 324 -0.34 3.12 -23.99
CA ILE A 324 0.02 1.74 -24.36
C ILE A 324 0.10 1.59 -25.88
N LEU A 325 -0.89 2.11 -26.62
CA LEU A 325 -0.89 2.07 -28.08
C LEU A 325 0.30 2.83 -28.67
N LYS A 326 0.69 3.97 -28.06
CA LYS A 326 1.88 4.71 -28.48
C LYS A 326 3.16 3.90 -28.27
N TRP A 327 3.27 3.14 -27.18
CA TRP A 327 4.42 2.27 -26.92
C TRP A 327 4.53 1.09 -27.90
N ILE A 328 3.40 0.59 -28.41
CA ILE A 328 3.39 -0.58 -29.31
C ILE A 328 3.56 -0.18 -30.78
N PHE A 329 2.97 0.93 -31.22
CA PHE A 329 2.88 1.27 -32.64
C PHE A 329 3.92 2.24 -33.17
N PHE A 330 4.46 3.14 -32.35
CA PHE A 330 5.44 4.12 -32.82
C PHE A 330 6.86 3.63 -32.59
N TRP A 331 7.50 3.19 -33.68
CA TRP A 331 8.90 2.77 -33.73
C TRP A 331 9.79 3.84 -34.39
N THR A 332 11.10 3.60 -34.38
CA THR A 332 12.11 4.46 -34.99
C THR A 332 11.95 4.49 -36.51
N VAL A 333 11.85 3.30 -37.11
CA VAL A 333 11.65 3.07 -38.54
C VAL A 333 10.14 3.06 -38.88
N PRO A 334 9.72 3.59 -40.05
CA PRO A 334 8.34 3.49 -40.49
C PRO A 334 7.95 2.04 -40.76
N ASP A 335 6.80 1.61 -40.24
CA ASP A 335 6.28 0.24 -40.39
C ASP A 335 4.77 0.25 -40.68
N THR A 336 4.30 -0.79 -41.37
CA THR A 336 2.89 -0.98 -41.72
C THR A 336 2.23 -1.99 -40.78
N ILE A 337 1.75 -1.48 -39.65
CA ILE A 337 1.09 -2.30 -38.63
C ILE A 337 -0.41 -2.33 -38.91
N PHE A 338 -0.99 -3.53 -39.06
CA PHE A 338 -2.42 -3.75 -39.36
C PHE A 338 -2.96 -2.99 -40.59
N GLY A 339 -2.12 -2.81 -41.62
CA GLY A 339 -2.50 -2.14 -42.87
C GLY A 339 -2.52 -0.61 -42.81
N PHE A 340 -2.11 0.00 -41.70
CA PHE A 340 -1.93 1.44 -41.55
C PHE A 340 -0.44 1.81 -41.55
N TYR A 341 -0.08 2.85 -42.29
CA TYR A 341 1.29 3.37 -42.34
C TYR A 341 1.55 4.25 -41.12
N TYR A 342 2.47 3.83 -40.26
CA TYR A 342 2.94 4.64 -39.14
C TYR A 342 4.27 5.29 -39.50
N PRO A 343 4.31 6.64 -39.65
CA PRO A 343 5.57 7.33 -39.86
C PRO A 343 6.46 7.16 -38.62
N GLY A 344 7.77 7.06 -38.82
CA GLY A 344 8.76 6.84 -37.76
C GLY A 344 8.82 7.95 -36.71
N SER A 345 9.88 7.96 -35.90
CA SER A 345 10.00 8.76 -34.68
C SER A 345 9.69 10.27 -34.81
N HIS A 346 9.91 10.87 -35.99
CA HIS A 346 9.68 12.30 -36.26
C HIS A 346 8.20 12.74 -36.23
N CYS A 347 7.26 11.82 -36.45
CA CYS A 347 5.83 12.13 -36.47
C CYS A 347 5.08 11.56 -35.25
N ALA A 348 5.79 11.15 -34.21
CA ALA A 348 5.18 10.57 -33.02
C ALA A 348 4.33 11.63 -32.27
N PRO A 349 3.01 11.43 -32.12
CA PRO A 349 2.11 12.45 -31.62
C PRO A 349 2.33 12.76 -30.14
N SER A 350 2.16 14.03 -29.75
CA SER A 350 2.20 14.43 -28.34
C SER A 350 0.88 14.07 -27.64
N LEU A 351 0.95 13.14 -26.68
CA LEU A 351 -0.23 12.65 -25.94
C LEU A 351 -0.90 13.77 -25.12
N LEU A 352 -0.10 14.68 -24.55
CA LEU A 352 -0.63 15.80 -23.76
C LEU A 352 -1.45 16.74 -24.65
N VAL A 353 -0.93 17.06 -25.83
CA VAL A 353 -1.60 17.94 -26.79
C VAL A 353 -2.91 17.31 -27.27
N ILE A 354 -2.92 16.01 -27.60
CA ILE A 354 -4.14 15.29 -27.97
C ILE A 354 -5.17 15.37 -26.83
N SER A 355 -4.73 15.09 -25.59
CA SER A 355 -5.64 15.16 -24.44
C SER A 355 -6.19 16.57 -24.21
N SER A 356 -5.41 17.63 -24.44
CA SER A 356 -5.88 19.01 -24.32
C SER A 356 -6.88 19.38 -25.43
N PHE A 357 -6.68 18.93 -26.66
CA PHE A 357 -7.60 19.17 -27.77
C PHE A 357 -8.94 18.45 -27.62
N ILE A 358 -9.00 17.32 -26.90
CA ILE A 358 -10.27 16.63 -26.61
C ILE A 358 -11.22 17.53 -25.80
N PHE A 359 -10.68 18.37 -24.90
CA PHE A 359 -11.48 19.28 -24.08
C PHE A 359 -11.65 20.67 -24.69
N ASN A 360 -10.62 21.16 -25.40
CA ASN A 360 -10.69 22.40 -26.16
C ASN A 360 -10.83 22.07 -27.64
N PHE A 361 -12.07 21.98 -28.12
CA PHE A 361 -12.38 21.97 -29.54
C PHE A 361 -11.95 23.31 -30.15
N ASP A 362 -10.69 23.40 -30.56
CA ASP A 362 -10.22 24.53 -31.36
C ASP A 362 -10.68 24.28 -32.80
N TYR A 363 -11.84 24.83 -33.17
CA TYR A 363 -12.46 24.72 -34.50
C TYR A 363 -11.61 25.31 -35.65
N LYS A 364 -10.38 25.78 -35.39
CA LYS A 364 -9.64 26.68 -36.28
C LYS A 364 -8.57 26.04 -37.16
N SER A 365 -8.27 24.75 -37.01
CA SER A 365 -7.15 24.10 -37.74
C SER A 365 -7.55 23.01 -38.75
N SER A 366 -8.84 22.81 -39.04
CA SER A 366 -9.27 21.94 -40.15
C SER A 366 -9.25 22.60 -41.54
N PHE A 367 -8.84 23.87 -41.67
CA PHE A 367 -8.88 24.61 -42.95
C PHE A 367 -7.52 25.05 -43.51
N ARG A 368 -6.40 24.55 -42.99
CA ARG A 368 -5.06 24.81 -43.56
C ARG A 368 -4.21 23.56 -43.64
N LEU A 369 -4.67 22.61 -44.45
CA LEU A 369 -3.81 21.65 -45.15
C LEU A 369 -4.37 21.52 -46.58
N VAL A 370 -4.03 22.51 -47.41
CA VAL A 370 -3.90 22.40 -48.87
C VAL A 370 -2.47 22.82 -49.19
#